data_AF-A0AAU7V8I7-F1
#
_entry.id   AF-A0AAU7V8I7-F1
#
_cell.length_a   1.000
_cell.length_b   1.000
_cell.length_c   1.000
_cell.angle_alpha   90.00
_cell.angle_beta   90.00
_cell.angle_gamma   90.00
#
_symmetry.space_group_name_H-M   'P 1'
#
loop_
_entity.id
_entity.type
_entity.pdbx_description
1 polymer ?
#
loop_
_entity_poly.entity_id
_entity_poly.type
_entity_poly.pdbx_seq_one_letter_code
_entity_poly.pdbx_strand_id
1 'polypeptide(L)'
;MTSPIGKWEDAVADLWRNFDSLNQDEGIRAMRELAASCPVSDGRASFELASMFDAMDYEAEAAAEYRRALELGLDDARHAQLAVQYGSTLRNLGQLDEAIAVLSAAPAHESTGTAPRIVLALALHSAGRKDEALRVAIESQIEFLPQYHQSMREYAAALTDAAPCDDPTHN
;
A
#
# COMPACT_ATOMS: atom_id res chain seq x y z
N MET A 1 18.94 2.81 -28.25
CA MET A 1 18.26 1.50 -28.36
C MET A 1 17.70 1.18 -26.98
N THR A 2 16.38 1.06 -26.84
CA THR A 2 15.74 0.72 -25.55
C THR A 2 16.16 -0.68 -25.13
N SER A 3 16.55 -0.84 -23.87
CA SER A 3 16.92 -2.13 -23.28
C SER A 3 15.72 -3.11 -23.35
N PRO A 4 15.94 -4.44 -23.29
CA PRO A 4 14.84 -5.40 -23.24
C PRO A 4 13.83 -5.08 -22.14
N ILE A 5 14.32 -4.66 -20.97
CA ILE A 5 13.46 -4.26 -19.85
C ILE A 5 12.72 -2.95 -20.11
N GLY A 6 13.35 -1.96 -20.76
CA GLY A 6 12.65 -0.72 -21.10
C GLY A 6 11.52 -0.94 -22.10
N LYS A 7 11.70 -1.85 -23.07
CA LYS A 7 10.62 -2.24 -23.99
C LYS A 7 9.48 -2.96 -23.28
N TRP A 8 9.80 -3.74 -22.25
CA TRP A 8 8.80 -4.40 -21.41
C TRP A 8 8.02 -3.36 -20.58
N GLU A 9 8.70 -2.38 -19.98
CA GLU A 9 8.05 -1.29 -19.23
C GLU A 9 7.15 -0.45 -20.15
N ASP A 10 7.59 -0.16 -21.38
CA ASP A 10 6.75 0.50 -22.39
C ASP A 10 5.48 -0.32 -22.69
N ALA A 11 5.61 -1.64 -22.89
CA ALA A 11 4.47 -2.51 -23.18
C ALA A 11 3.47 -2.61 -22.01
N VAL A 12 3.98 -2.63 -20.77
CA VAL A 12 3.14 -2.57 -19.54
C VAL A 12 2.41 -1.23 -19.47
N ALA A 13 3.10 -0.12 -19.71
CA ALA A 13 2.49 1.21 -19.71
C ALA A 13 1.40 1.32 -20.79
N ASP A 14 1.63 0.76 -21.98
CA ASP A 14 0.66 0.70 -23.06
C ASP A 14 -0.60 -0.09 -22.68
N LEU A 15 -0.43 -1.21 -21.97
CA LEU A 15 -1.54 -2.00 -21.47
C LEU A 15 -2.38 -1.20 -20.46
N TRP A 16 -1.73 -0.55 -19.48
CA TRP A 16 -2.41 0.30 -18.49
C TRP A 16 -3.12 1.49 -19.13
N ARG A 17 -2.54 2.12 -20.16
CA ARG A 17 -3.21 3.20 -20.91
C ARG A 17 -4.50 2.75 -21.59
N ASN A 18 -4.62 1.46 -21.90
CA ASN A 18 -5.80 0.88 -22.54
C ASN A 18 -6.69 0.11 -21.55
N PHE A 19 -6.44 0.21 -20.24
CA PHE A 19 -7.12 -0.57 -19.20
C PHE A 19 -8.65 -0.50 -19.30
N ASP A 20 -9.21 0.70 -19.49
CA ASP A 20 -10.66 0.93 -19.57
C ASP A 20 -11.35 0.19 -20.73
N SER A 21 -10.58 -0.30 -21.71
CA SER A 21 -11.08 -1.07 -22.86
C SER A 21 -11.03 -2.58 -22.65
N LEU A 22 -10.41 -3.06 -21.57
CA LEU A 22 -10.21 -4.48 -21.29
C LEU A 22 -11.30 -4.99 -20.35
N ASN A 23 -11.80 -6.20 -20.61
CA ASN A 23 -12.48 -6.95 -19.56
C ASN A 23 -11.46 -7.66 -18.64
N GLN A 24 -11.95 -8.23 -17.53
CA GLN A 24 -11.14 -8.90 -16.52
C GLN A 24 -10.19 -9.95 -17.12
N ASP A 25 -10.72 -10.89 -17.91
CA ASP A 25 -9.94 -11.99 -18.49
C ASP A 25 -8.90 -11.48 -19.49
N GLU A 26 -9.24 -10.47 -20.28
CA GLU A 26 -8.33 -9.85 -21.25
C GLU A 26 -7.16 -9.15 -20.56
N GLY A 27 -7.44 -8.34 -19.53
CA GLY A 27 -6.41 -7.62 -18.77
C GLY A 27 -5.45 -8.58 -18.07
N ILE A 28 -6.00 -9.57 -17.36
CA ILE A 28 -5.19 -10.57 -16.64
C ILE A 28 -4.36 -11.40 -17.62
N ARG A 29 -4.95 -11.86 -18.73
CA ARG A 29 -4.20 -12.64 -19.73
C ARG A 29 -3.07 -11.82 -20.35
N ALA A 30 -3.34 -10.58 -20.76
CA ALA A 30 -2.34 -9.71 -21.35
C ALA A 30 -1.20 -9.43 -20.36
N MET A 31 -1.53 -9.14 -19.09
CA MET A 31 -0.50 -8.90 -18.07
C MET A 31 0.31 -10.15 -17.75
N ARG A 32 -0.29 -11.35 -17.75
CA ARG A 32 0.44 -12.62 -17.60
C ARG A 32 1.43 -12.86 -18.73
N GLU A 33 1.05 -12.57 -19.97
CA GLU A 33 1.94 -12.67 -21.13
C GLU A 33 3.13 -11.71 -20.99
N LEU A 34 2.88 -10.47 -20.57
CA LEU A 34 3.96 -9.51 -20.28
C LEU A 34 4.84 -9.99 -19.13
N ALA A 35 4.27 -10.47 -18.03
CA ALA A 35 5.03 -10.97 -16.89
C ALA A 35 5.96 -12.14 -17.28
N ALA A 36 5.51 -13.04 -18.17
CA ALA A 36 6.30 -14.16 -18.67
C ALA A 36 7.52 -13.74 -19.54
N SER A 37 7.48 -12.53 -20.12
CA SER A 37 8.59 -11.98 -20.91
C SER A 37 9.64 -11.24 -20.07
N CYS A 38 9.35 -10.99 -18.79
CA CYS A 38 10.26 -10.35 -17.84
C CYS A 38 11.15 -11.42 -17.17
N PRO A 39 12.40 -11.10 -16.78
CA PRO A 39 13.23 -12.05 -16.04
C PRO A 39 12.54 -12.54 -14.75
N VAL A 40 12.53 -13.85 -14.52
CA VAL A 40 11.82 -14.49 -13.38
C VAL A 40 12.30 -14.00 -12.01
N SER A 41 13.52 -13.47 -11.94
CA SER A 41 14.11 -12.91 -10.73
C SER A 41 13.78 -11.42 -10.50
N ASP A 42 12.99 -10.79 -11.38
CA ASP A 42 12.65 -9.37 -11.31
C ASP A 42 11.25 -9.19 -10.71
N GLY A 43 11.16 -8.54 -9.55
CA GLY A 43 9.90 -8.34 -8.83
C GLY A 43 8.90 -7.47 -9.58
N ARG A 44 9.32 -6.69 -10.59
CA ARG A 44 8.43 -5.79 -11.34
C ARG A 44 7.30 -6.53 -12.03
N ALA A 45 7.56 -7.71 -12.60
CA ALA A 45 6.54 -8.49 -13.27
C ALA A 45 5.43 -8.97 -12.33
N SER A 46 5.82 -9.47 -11.15
CA SER A 46 4.85 -9.86 -10.12
C SER A 46 4.09 -8.65 -9.57
N PHE A 47 4.75 -7.50 -9.42
CA PHE A 47 4.06 -6.27 -9.00
C PHE A 47 2.99 -5.82 -9.99
N GLU A 48 3.28 -5.80 -11.29
CA GLU A 48 2.33 -5.39 -12.32
C GLU A 48 1.18 -6.40 -12.47
N LEU A 49 1.49 -7.70 -12.39
CA LEU A 49 0.48 -8.75 -12.41
C LEU A 49 -0.44 -8.67 -11.18
N ALA A 50 0.12 -8.46 -9.99
CA ALA A 50 -0.66 -8.25 -8.78
C ALA A 50 -1.59 -7.03 -8.90
N SER A 51 -1.07 -5.93 -9.43
CA SER A 51 -1.85 -4.70 -9.63
C SER A 51 -2.96 -4.88 -10.65
N MET A 52 -2.74 -5.68 -11.70
CA MET A 52 -3.80 -6.07 -12.64
C MET A 52 -4.87 -6.96 -11.97
N PHE A 53 -4.48 -7.91 -11.12
CA PHE A 53 -5.47 -8.70 -10.36
C PHE A 53 -6.29 -7.82 -9.41
N ASP A 54 -5.64 -6.91 -8.67
CA ASP A 54 -6.31 -6.00 -7.73
C ASP A 54 -7.29 -5.08 -8.47
N ALA A 55 -6.88 -4.50 -9.60
CA ALA A 55 -7.73 -3.67 -10.45
C ALA A 55 -8.92 -4.43 -11.08
N MET A 56 -8.85 -5.76 -11.12
CA MET A 56 -9.89 -6.63 -11.65
C MET A 56 -10.68 -7.36 -10.56
N ASP A 57 -10.55 -6.97 -9.28
CA ASP A 57 -11.24 -7.55 -8.12
C ASP A 57 -10.90 -9.04 -7.87
N TYR A 58 -9.64 -9.43 -8.10
CA TYR A 58 -9.09 -10.75 -7.75
C TYR A 58 -8.10 -10.62 -6.60
N GLU A 59 -8.58 -10.27 -5.40
CA GLU A 59 -7.71 -9.89 -4.29
C GLU A 59 -6.80 -11.02 -3.79
N ALA A 60 -7.26 -12.27 -3.84
CA ALA A 60 -6.47 -13.41 -3.38
C ALA A 60 -5.25 -13.66 -4.30
N GLU A 61 -5.46 -13.60 -5.61
CA GLU A 61 -4.42 -13.70 -6.63
C GLU A 61 -3.47 -12.49 -6.57
N ALA A 62 -4.02 -11.28 -6.38
CA ALA A 62 -3.24 -10.06 -6.19
C ALA A 62 -2.30 -10.20 -4.98
N ALA A 63 -2.81 -10.67 -3.84
CA ALA A 63 -2.03 -10.84 -2.62
C ALA A 63 -0.86 -11.82 -2.81
N ALA A 64 -1.08 -12.92 -3.53
CA ALA A 64 -0.02 -13.89 -3.82
C ALA A 64 1.11 -13.29 -4.68
N GLU A 65 0.76 -12.53 -5.71
CA GLU A 65 1.75 -11.89 -6.59
C GLU A 65 2.44 -10.68 -5.92
N TYR A 66 1.75 -9.90 -5.08
CA TYR A 66 2.38 -8.84 -4.31
C TYR A 66 3.42 -9.38 -3.33
N ARG A 67 3.11 -10.49 -2.63
CA ARG A 67 4.10 -11.16 -1.77
C ARG A 67 5.32 -11.61 -2.56
N ARG A 68 5.11 -12.19 -3.75
CA ARG A 68 6.20 -12.59 -4.65
C ARG A 68 7.04 -11.40 -5.10
N ALA A 69 6.42 -10.27 -5.43
CA ALA A 69 7.15 -9.06 -5.82
C ALA A 69 8.05 -8.54 -4.69
N LEU A 70 7.58 -8.57 -3.43
CA LEU A 70 8.39 -8.22 -2.27
C LEU A 70 9.58 -9.18 -2.06
N GLU A 71 9.37 -10.49 -2.22
CA GLU A 71 10.43 -11.51 -2.10
C GLU A 71 11.53 -11.35 -3.15
N LEU A 72 11.16 -10.95 -4.38
CA LEU A 72 12.10 -10.72 -5.49
C LEU A 72 12.80 -9.36 -5.43
N GLY A 73 12.27 -8.43 -4.63
CA GLY A 73 12.77 -7.08 -4.49
C GLY A 73 12.26 -6.13 -5.58
N LEU A 74 12.13 -4.86 -5.19
CA LEU A 74 11.69 -3.75 -6.01
C LEU A 74 12.56 -2.53 -5.75
N ASP A 75 12.57 -1.58 -6.68
CA ASP A 75 13.03 -0.23 -6.37
C ASP A 75 12.11 0.45 -5.33
N ASP A 76 12.61 1.49 -4.67
CA ASP A 76 11.90 2.17 -3.59
C ASP A 76 10.55 2.76 -4.05
N ALA A 77 10.46 3.23 -5.30
CA ALA A 77 9.26 3.83 -5.84
C ALA A 77 8.13 2.80 -5.98
N ARG A 78 8.42 1.64 -6.58
CA ARG A 78 7.47 0.54 -6.72
C ARG A 78 7.18 -0.12 -5.38
N HIS A 79 8.15 -0.24 -4.48
CA HIS A 79 7.91 -0.76 -3.14
C HIS A 79 6.93 0.13 -2.37
N ALA A 80 7.07 1.46 -2.43
CA ALA A 80 6.12 2.37 -1.82
C ALA A 80 4.70 2.22 -2.40
N GLN A 81 4.58 2.10 -3.73
CA GLN A 81 3.30 1.86 -4.40
C GLN A 81 2.70 0.50 -4.04
N LEU A 82 3.53 -0.56 -4.00
CA LEU A 82 3.13 -1.89 -3.59
C LEU A 82 2.55 -1.86 -2.18
N ALA A 83 3.19 -1.17 -1.23
CA ALA A 83 2.71 -1.14 0.14
C ALA A 83 1.28 -0.59 0.25
N VAL A 84 0.94 0.45 -0.53
CA VAL A 84 -0.41 1.04 -0.58
C VAL A 84 -1.43 0.04 -1.14
N GLN A 85 -1.10 -0.57 -2.29
CA GLN A 85 -2.00 -1.48 -2.99
C GLN A 85 -2.16 -2.79 -2.20
N TYR A 86 -1.05 -3.48 -1.93
CA TYR A 86 -1.04 -4.73 -1.19
C TYR A 86 -1.64 -4.57 0.21
N GLY A 87 -1.33 -3.48 0.93
CA GLY A 87 -1.94 -3.18 2.21
C GLY A 87 -3.46 -3.01 2.14
N SER A 88 -3.98 -2.44 1.05
CA SER A 88 -5.43 -2.35 0.82
C SER A 88 -6.05 -3.70 0.45
N THR A 89 -5.42 -4.47 -0.42
CA THR A 89 -5.83 -5.83 -0.78
C THR A 89 -5.91 -6.72 0.48
N LEU A 90 -4.86 -6.73 1.31
CA LEU A 90 -4.82 -7.48 2.58
C LEU A 90 -5.92 -7.03 3.55
N ARG A 91 -6.18 -5.72 3.63
CA ARG A 91 -7.28 -5.18 4.46
C ARG A 91 -8.63 -5.70 3.99
N ASN A 92 -8.88 -5.71 2.68
CA ASN A 92 -10.13 -6.22 2.10
C ASN A 92 -10.30 -7.73 2.33
N LEU A 93 -9.20 -8.49 2.30
CA LEU A 93 -9.17 -9.92 2.65
C LEU A 93 -9.28 -10.20 4.16
N GLY A 94 -9.31 -9.17 5.02
CA GLY A 94 -9.33 -9.32 6.47
C GLY A 94 -8.00 -9.77 7.09
N GLN A 95 -6.90 -9.74 6.33
CA GLN A 95 -5.55 -10.06 6.78
C GLN A 95 -4.88 -8.83 7.42
N LEU A 96 -5.48 -8.35 8.50
CA LEU A 96 -5.24 -7.01 9.04
C LEU A 96 -3.82 -6.84 9.63
N ASP A 97 -3.29 -7.86 10.31
CA ASP A 97 -1.94 -7.79 10.89
C ASP A 97 -0.85 -7.72 9.81
N GLU A 98 -1.01 -8.48 8.73
CA GLU A 98 -0.10 -8.42 7.58
C GLU A 98 -0.22 -7.07 6.86
N ALA A 99 -1.44 -6.55 6.68
CA ALA A 99 -1.66 -5.23 6.10
C ALA A 99 -0.92 -4.14 6.91
N ILE A 100 -1.08 -4.15 8.23
CA ILE A 100 -0.41 -3.21 9.14
C ILE A 100 1.11 -3.34 9.02
N ALA A 101 1.66 -4.57 8.98
CA ALA A 101 3.09 -4.79 8.86
C ALA A 101 3.66 -4.25 7.55
N VAL A 102 3.03 -4.56 6.41
CA VAL A 102 3.43 -4.06 5.08
C VAL A 102 3.40 -2.54 5.02
N LEU A 103 2.31 -1.93 5.48
CA LEU A 103 2.13 -0.47 5.44
C LEU A 103 3.08 0.26 6.41
N SER A 104 3.41 -0.35 7.54
CA SER A 104 4.37 0.21 8.51
C SER A 104 5.81 0.13 8.01
N ALA A 105 6.13 -0.86 7.17
CA ALA A 105 7.46 -1.04 6.58
C ALA A 105 7.64 -0.28 5.25
N ALA A 106 6.61 0.41 4.77
CA ALA A 106 6.63 1.10 3.49
C ALA A 106 7.73 2.17 3.43
N PRO A 107 8.57 2.20 2.38
CA PRO A 107 9.55 3.27 2.21
C PRO A 107 8.85 4.59 1.92
N ALA A 108 9.37 5.68 2.48
CA ALA A 108 8.91 7.03 2.15
C ALA A 108 9.35 7.37 0.72
N HIS A 109 8.39 7.73 -0.14
CA HIS A 109 8.67 8.07 -1.53
C HIS A 109 7.70 9.14 -2.05
N GLU A 110 8.21 10.07 -2.87
CA GLU A 110 7.41 11.20 -3.38
C GLU A 110 6.19 10.75 -4.20
N SER A 111 6.30 9.63 -4.93
CA SER A 111 5.23 9.08 -5.75
C SER A 111 4.00 8.64 -4.95
N THR A 112 4.14 8.42 -3.64
CA THR A 112 3.03 8.01 -2.76
C THR A 112 2.75 9.01 -1.64
N GLY A 113 3.67 9.95 -1.37
CA GLY A 113 3.51 10.94 -0.32
C GLY A 113 3.17 10.28 1.02
N THR A 114 2.01 10.63 1.57
CA THR A 114 1.53 10.05 2.84
C THR A 114 0.48 8.95 2.67
N ALA A 115 0.22 8.50 1.44
CA ALA A 115 -0.75 7.44 1.15
C ALA A 115 -0.51 6.15 1.96
N PRO A 116 0.73 5.63 2.13
CA PRO A 116 0.95 4.45 2.98
C PRO A 116 0.50 4.65 4.42
N ARG A 117 0.69 5.85 5.01
CA ARG A 117 0.23 6.17 6.37
C ARG A 117 -1.29 6.28 6.44
N ILE A 118 -1.94 6.84 5.42
CA ILE A 118 -3.41 6.92 5.38
C ILE A 118 -4.01 5.51 5.30
N VAL A 119 -3.47 4.66 4.44
CA VAL A 119 -3.92 3.26 4.33
C VAL A 119 -3.60 2.48 5.61
N LEU A 120 -2.47 2.75 6.27
CA LEU A 120 -2.15 2.19 7.60
C LEU A 120 -3.23 2.55 8.63
N ALA A 121 -3.67 3.80 8.66
CA ALA A 121 -4.77 4.23 9.54
C ALA A 121 -6.06 3.45 9.24
N LEU A 122 -6.40 3.22 7.97
CA LEU A 122 -7.56 2.40 7.60
C LEU A 122 -7.43 0.94 8.04
N ALA A 123 -6.23 0.36 7.91
CA ALA A 123 -5.96 -1.00 8.37
C ALA A 123 -6.06 -1.12 9.90
N LEU A 124 -5.46 -0.18 10.64
CA LEU A 124 -5.55 -0.09 12.10
C LEU A 124 -7.01 0.07 12.56
N HIS A 125 -7.79 0.92 11.88
CA HIS A 125 -9.20 1.10 12.19
C HIS A 125 -9.98 -0.20 11.97
N SER A 126 -9.74 -0.89 10.86
CA SER A 126 -10.36 -2.19 10.55
C SER A 126 -10.01 -3.25 11.59
N ALA A 127 -8.81 -3.17 12.18
CA ALA A 127 -8.36 -4.04 13.28
C ALA A 127 -8.91 -3.65 14.66
N GLY A 128 -9.74 -2.60 14.75
CA GLY A 128 -10.29 -2.10 16.00
C GLY A 128 -9.34 -1.21 16.81
N ARG A 129 -8.12 -0.94 16.31
CA ARG A 129 -7.10 -0.07 16.92
C ARG A 129 -7.39 1.40 16.58
N LYS A 130 -8.57 1.90 16.98
CA LYS A 130 -9.14 3.17 16.53
C LYS A 130 -8.33 4.39 16.92
N ASP A 131 -7.79 4.42 18.13
CA ASP A 131 -6.98 5.55 18.61
C ASP A 131 -5.66 5.64 17.87
N GLU A 132 -5.00 4.51 17.64
CA GLU A 132 -3.78 4.43 16.83
C GLU A 132 -4.05 4.82 15.37
N ALA A 133 -5.19 4.39 14.81
CA ALA A 133 -5.61 4.79 13.47
C ALA A 133 -5.76 6.30 13.35
N LEU A 134 -6.50 6.93 14.28
CA LEU A 134 -6.71 8.38 14.26
C LEU A 134 -5.41 9.14 14.48
N ARG A 135 -4.54 8.67 15.37
CA ARG A 135 -3.20 9.22 15.57
C ARG A 135 -2.40 9.22 14.28
N VAL A 136 -2.28 8.06 13.61
CA VAL A 136 -1.53 7.94 12.35
C VAL A 136 -2.12 8.85 11.26
N ALA A 137 -3.45 8.94 11.17
CA ALA A 137 -4.13 9.82 10.23
C ALA A 137 -3.77 11.30 10.48
N ILE A 138 -3.83 11.77 11.74
CA ILE A 138 -3.47 13.15 12.10
C ILE A 138 -1.99 13.41 11.76
N GLU A 139 -1.08 12.56 12.24
CA GLU A 139 0.36 12.69 12.01
C GLU A 139 0.71 12.76 10.52
N SER A 140 -0.02 12.03 9.67
CA SER A 140 0.19 12.03 8.21
C SER A 140 -0.09 13.38 7.53
N GLN A 141 -0.80 14.29 8.19
CA GLN A 141 -1.23 15.57 7.63
C GLN A 141 -0.46 16.77 8.18
N ILE A 142 0.25 16.61 9.31
CA ILE A 142 0.82 17.72 10.10
C ILE A 142 1.72 18.62 9.26
N GLU A 143 2.60 18.03 8.45
CA GLU A 143 3.57 18.76 7.63
C GLU A 143 2.92 19.60 6.50
N PHE A 144 1.65 19.32 6.16
CA PHE A 144 0.89 20.05 5.13
C PHE A 144 0.00 21.16 5.71
N LEU A 145 -0.14 21.23 7.04
CA LEU A 145 -0.97 22.26 7.67
C LEU A 145 -0.28 23.63 7.57
N PRO A 146 -1.00 24.73 7.31
CA PRO A 146 -0.41 26.07 7.34
C PRO A 146 -0.02 26.52 8.76
N GLN A 147 -0.66 25.98 9.80
CA GLN A 147 -0.45 26.32 11.22
C GLN A 147 -0.92 25.19 12.15
N TYR A 148 -0.76 25.35 13.48
CA TYR A 148 -1.16 24.39 14.53
C TYR A 148 -0.41 23.06 14.59
N HIS A 149 0.80 22.98 14.04
CA HIS A 149 1.58 21.73 14.02
C HIS A 149 1.79 21.14 15.41
N GLN A 150 2.19 21.98 16.37
CA GLN A 150 2.46 21.55 17.73
C GLN A 150 1.21 20.99 18.42
N SER A 151 0.10 21.72 18.36
CA SER A 151 -1.17 21.26 18.95
C SER A 151 -1.67 19.97 18.30
N MET A 152 -1.51 19.79 16.99
CA MET A 152 -1.89 18.54 16.31
C MET A 152 -1.01 17.37 16.72
N ARG A 153 0.30 17.58 16.93
CA ARG A 153 1.19 16.55 17.50
C ARG A 153 0.76 16.15 18.91
N GLU A 154 0.38 17.12 19.75
CA GLU A 154 -0.11 16.88 21.11
C GLU A 154 -1.43 16.10 21.12
N TYR A 155 -2.40 16.46 20.28
CA TYR A 155 -3.65 15.71 20.15
C TYR A 155 -3.42 14.28 19.65
N ALA A 156 -2.54 14.10 18.66
CA ALA A 156 -2.21 12.78 18.14
C ALA A 156 -1.57 11.89 19.22
N ALA A 157 -0.65 12.43 20.02
CA ALA A 157 -0.01 11.70 21.12
C ALA A 157 -1.03 11.28 22.20
N ALA A 158 -1.91 12.20 22.60
CA ALA A 158 -2.90 11.98 23.65
C ALA A 158 -3.92 10.86 23.33
N LEU A 159 -4.09 10.47 22.07
CA LEU A 159 -4.96 9.36 21.69
C LEU A 159 -4.44 8.00 22.18
N THR A 160 -3.12 7.84 22.24
CA THR A 160 -2.49 6.55 22.58
C THR A 160 -1.73 6.58 23.89
N ASP A 161 -1.47 7.78 24.43
CA ASP A 161 -1.00 7.90 25.80
C ASP A 161 -2.13 7.44 26.71
N ALA A 162 -1.83 6.49 27.61
CA ALA A 162 -2.82 6.04 28.58
C ALA A 162 -3.41 7.27 29.27
N ALA A 163 -4.74 7.44 29.20
CA ALA A 163 -5.43 8.31 30.14
C ALA A 163 -4.88 7.93 31.53
N PRO A 164 -4.47 8.89 32.38
CA PRO A 164 -4.17 8.57 33.76
C PRO A 164 -5.31 7.71 34.25
N CYS A 165 -5.01 6.52 34.75
CA CYS A 165 -5.97 5.73 35.48
C CYS A 165 -6.46 6.66 36.58
N ASP A 166 -7.66 7.23 36.44
CA ASP A 166 -8.35 7.92 37.51
C ASP A 166 -8.62 6.84 38.55
N ASP A 167 -7.63 6.58 39.40
CA ASP A 167 -7.77 5.73 40.56
C ASP A 167 -8.67 6.51 41.52
N PRO A 168 -9.93 6.10 41.74
CA PRO A 168 -10.79 6.75 42.69
C PRO A 168 -10.41 6.22 44.06
N THR A 169 -9.24 6.61 44.59
CA THR A 169 -9.00 6.48 46.03
C THR A 169 -9.78 7.58 46.72
N HIS A 170 -11.08 7.32 46.89
CA HIS A 170 -11.88 7.92 47.94
C HIS A 170 -11.60 7.20 49.26
N ASN A 171 -11.28 8.03 50.26
CA ASN A 171 -11.29 7.83 51.71
C ASN A 171 -9.98 7.38 52.38
#